data_AF-A0AAV1R6J4-F1
#
_entry.id   AF-A0AAV1R6J4-F1
#
_cell.length_a   1.000
_cell.length_b   1.000
_cell.length_c   1.000
_cell.angle_alpha   90.00
_cell.angle_beta   90.00
_cell.angle_gamma   90.00
#
_symmetry.space_group_name_H-M   'P 1'
#
loop_
_entity.id
_entity.type
_entity.pdbx_description
1 polymer ?
#
loop_
_entity_poly.entity_id
_entity_poly.type
_entity_poly.pdbx_seq_one_letter_code
_entity_poly.pdbx_strand_id
1 'polypeptide(L)'
;MEELVIDIKPVLPPELRPIIQIDGGKLMSSDINELYRRVIYRNNTLTDLLTTSRSTPGELVMCQEVQEAVETLLDNGIRGQPMRDGHNKVYKSFSDVIEGKEGRFRETMLGKRVDYSGRSVIVVGPSLSLHRCGLPREIAIELFQTFEIMRGHPVLLNRAPTLHRLGIQAFQPILVEGRAICLHPLVRKGFNADFDGDQMAVHVPLSLEAQAEARLLMFSHMNLLSPAIGDPISVPTQDMLMGLYVLTSGNRRAYRQKRINLESPLWLRWQLDQGLIASREAPIEGHFESLDLFGATRTIVPEFLRESRSRKGSFPSINSNLLPSPIQRNMEVFMAERANLFFHNKVIDGTAIKRIISRFIDHFGMAYTSHILDQVKTLGFQQATATSISLGIDDLLRA
;
A
#
# COMPACT_ATOMS: atom_id res chain seq x y z
N MET A 1 -49.81 12.69 10.65
CA MET A 1 -50.40 11.40 10.22
C MET A 1 -51.00 11.51 8.83
N GLU A 2 -51.65 12.62 8.47
CA GLU A 2 -52.20 12.84 7.12
C GLU A 2 -51.13 12.83 6.01
N GLU A 3 -49.89 13.29 6.28
CA GLU A 3 -48.77 13.25 5.32
C GLU A 3 -48.29 11.83 4.92
N LEU A 4 -48.75 10.77 5.59
CA LEU A 4 -48.42 9.38 5.24
C LEU A 4 -49.34 8.83 4.13
N VAL A 5 -50.45 9.51 3.85
CA VAL A 5 -51.35 9.17 2.75
C VAL A 5 -50.91 9.96 1.53
N ILE A 6 -50.60 9.26 0.44
CA ILE A 6 -50.07 9.87 -0.78
C ILE A 6 -51.22 10.20 -1.73
N ASP A 7 -51.62 11.46 -1.77
CA ASP A 7 -52.64 11.93 -2.73
C ASP A 7 -52.04 12.20 -4.12
N ILE A 8 -50.78 12.67 -4.16
CA ILE A 8 -50.07 13.01 -5.39
C ILE A 8 -48.72 12.31 -5.41
N LYS A 9 -48.49 11.45 -6.40
CA LYS A 9 -47.22 10.74 -6.58
C LYS A 9 -46.33 11.46 -7.60
N PRO A 10 -45.11 11.90 -7.22
CA PRO A 10 -44.18 12.47 -8.18
C PRO A 10 -43.67 11.39 -9.16
N VAL A 11 -43.50 11.78 -10.42
CA VAL A 11 -42.93 10.94 -11.48
C VAL A 11 -41.48 11.33 -11.69
N LEU A 12 -40.57 10.35 -11.75
CA LEU A 12 -39.17 10.63 -12.04
C LEU A 12 -38.99 11.28 -13.43
N PRO A 13 -38.05 12.23 -13.57
CA PRO A 13 -37.61 12.74 -14.86
C PRO A 13 -37.26 11.60 -15.84
N PRO A 14 -37.64 11.68 -17.14
CA PRO A 14 -37.37 10.64 -18.12
C PRO A 14 -35.90 10.23 -18.24
N GLU A 15 -34.96 11.14 -17.96
CA GLU A 15 -33.51 10.91 -18.02
C GLU A 15 -33.05 9.90 -16.97
N LEU A 16 -33.75 9.79 -15.84
CA LEU A 16 -33.47 8.81 -14.78
C LEU A 16 -34.11 7.44 -15.05
N ARG A 17 -34.98 7.35 -16.06
CA ARG A 17 -35.69 6.14 -16.48
C ARG A 17 -35.68 6.01 -18.01
N PRO A 18 -34.47 5.91 -18.63
CA PRO A 18 -34.33 6.06 -20.06
C PRO A 18 -35.02 4.94 -20.84
N ILE A 19 -35.44 5.29 -22.06
CA ILE A 19 -35.88 4.35 -23.09
C ILE A 19 -34.88 4.50 -24.23
N ILE A 20 -34.13 3.43 -24.51
CA ILE A 20 -33.01 3.43 -25.44
C ILE A 20 -33.34 2.48 -26.57
N GLN A 21 -33.16 2.95 -27.80
CA GLN A 21 -33.24 2.11 -28.98
C GLN A 21 -31.88 1.45 -29.23
N ILE A 22 -31.87 0.13 -29.33
CA ILE A 22 -30.68 -0.66 -29.64
C ILE A 22 -30.69 -1.01 -31.13
N ASP A 23 -29.50 -1.16 -31.70
CA ASP A 23 -29.29 -1.64 -33.06
C ASP A 23 -30.15 -2.88 -33.34
N GLY A 24 -30.91 -2.84 -34.43
CA GLY A 24 -31.93 -3.86 -34.76
C GLY A 24 -33.37 -3.48 -34.39
N GLY A 25 -33.63 -2.23 -34.00
CA GLY A 25 -35.00 -1.72 -33.79
C GLY A 25 -35.66 -2.14 -32.48
N LYS A 26 -34.93 -2.85 -31.61
CA LYS A 26 -35.41 -3.27 -30.29
C LYS A 26 -35.32 -2.09 -29.31
N LEU A 27 -36.43 -1.78 -28.65
CA LEU A 27 -36.46 -0.80 -27.56
C LEU A 27 -36.15 -1.48 -26.23
N MET A 28 -35.25 -0.88 -25.46
CA MET A 28 -35.03 -1.23 -24.05
C MET A 28 -35.50 -0.08 -23.17
N SER A 29 -36.27 -0.42 -22.14
CA SER A 29 -36.81 0.54 -21.18
C SER A 29 -36.37 0.15 -19.78
N SER A 30 -36.20 1.14 -18.90
CA SER A 30 -36.05 0.91 -17.46
C SER A 30 -37.25 0.16 -16.90
N ASP A 31 -37.01 -0.76 -15.95
CA ASP A 31 -38.03 -1.52 -15.20
C ASP A 31 -39.04 -0.59 -14.52
N ILE A 32 -38.59 0.59 -14.04
CA ILE A 32 -39.43 1.61 -13.40
C ILE A 32 -40.54 2.13 -14.33
N ASN A 33 -40.29 2.21 -15.64
CA ASN A 33 -41.31 2.68 -16.58
C ASN A 33 -42.51 1.73 -16.66
N GLU A 34 -42.27 0.43 -16.54
CA GLU A 34 -43.35 -0.57 -16.55
C GLU A 34 -44.19 -0.49 -15.27
N LEU A 35 -43.54 -0.26 -14.12
CA LEU A 35 -44.23 -0.03 -12.85
C LEU A 35 -45.06 1.25 -12.87
N TYR A 36 -44.53 2.36 -13.43
CA TYR A 36 -45.30 3.59 -13.64
C TYR A 36 -46.49 3.39 -14.57
N ARG A 37 -46.29 2.68 -15.70
CA ARG A 37 -47.37 2.37 -16.66
C ARG A 37 -48.53 1.66 -15.98
N ARG A 38 -48.24 0.73 -15.08
CA ARG A 38 -49.26 0.00 -14.31
C ARG A 38 -50.02 0.90 -13.34
N VAL A 39 -49.33 1.76 -12.59
CA VAL A 39 -49.98 2.73 -11.69
C VAL A 39 -50.91 3.66 -12.46
N ILE A 40 -50.44 4.23 -13.57
CA ILE A 40 -51.24 5.14 -14.41
C ILE A 40 -52.47 4.41 -14.97
N TYR A 41 -52.29 3.19 -15.51
CA TYR A 41 -53.38 2.41 -16.06
C TYR A 41 -54.47 2.11 -15.03
N ARG A 42 -54.09 1.64 -13.84
CA ARG A 42 -55.04 1.34 -12.75
C ARG A 42 -55.73 2.61 -12.24
N ASN A 43 -55.01 3.72 -12.11
CA ASN A 43 -55.57 4.99 -11.67
C ASN A 43 -56.60 5.56 -12.67
N ASN A 44 -56.30 5.50 -13.97
CA ASN A 44 -57.25 5.94 -15.01
C ASN A 44 -58.48 5.04 -15.03
N THR A 45 -58.30 3.72 -14.92
CA THR A 45 -59.42 2.76 -14.86
C THR A 45 -60.33 3.03 -13.65
N LEU A 46 -59.76 3.32 -12.48
CA LEU A 46 -60.53 3.71 -11.30
C LEU A 46 -61.29 5.02 -11.52
N THR A 47 -60.66 6.01 -12.16
CA THR A 47 -61.27 7.31 -12.48
C THR A 47 -62.47 7.15 -13.42
N ASP A 48 -62.34 6.32 -14.46
CA ASP A 48 -63.41 6.02 -15.42
C ASP A 48 -64.60 5.31 -14.74
N LEU A 49 -64.33 4.44 -13.77
CA LEU A 49 -65.39 3.77 -12.99
C LEU A 49 -66.14 4.72 -12.07
N LEU A 50 -65.41 5.59 -11.35
CA LEU A 50 -65.99 6.60 -10.45
C LEU A 50 -66.86 7.62 -11.19
N THR A 51 -66.53 7.92 -12.45
CA THR A 51 -67.32 8.83 -13.29
C THR A 51 -68.55 8.17 -13.88
N THR A 52 -68.49 6.87 -14.15
CA THR A 52 -69.59 6.10 -14.79
C THR A 52 -70.62 5.58 -13.79
N SER A 53 -70.21 5.25 -12.56
CA SER A 53 -71.07 4.59 -11.57
C SER A 53 -70.92 5.24 -10.19
N ARG A 54 -72.04 5.50 -9.49
CA ARG A 54 -72.01 5.86 -8.06
C ARG A 54 -72.21 4.61 -7.22
N SER A 55 -71.11 4.06 -6.70
CA SER A 55 -71.06 3.11 -5.57
C SER A 55 -71.37 1.65 -5.92
N THR A 56 -70.44 1.01 -6.63
CA THR A 56 -70.39 -0.45 -6.79
C THR A 56 -69.32 -1.11 -5.90
N PRO A 57 -69.50 -2.37 -5.45
CA PRO A 57 -68.46 -3.12 -4.73
C PRO A 57 -67.12 -3.23 -5.50
N GLY A 58 -67.14 -3.04 -6.83
CA GLY A 58 -65.96 -3.06 -7.68
C GLY A 58 -65.00 -1.90 -7.42
N GLU A 59 -65.48 -0.75 -6.93
CA GLU A 59 -64.63 0.42 -6.62
C GLU A 59 -63.60 0.11 -5.53
N LEU A 60 -64.02 -0.60 -4.47
CA LEU A 60 -63.13 -0.99 -3.37
C LEU A 60 -62.01 -1.93 -3.83
N VAL A 61 -62.33 -2.86 -4.74
CA VAL A 61 -61.35 -3.78 -5.33
C VAL A 61 -60.33 -3.01 -6.16
N MET A 62 -60.79 -2.07 -7.00
CA MET A 62 -59.90 -1.27 -7.84
C MET A 62 -59.00 -0.32 -7.02
N CYS A 63 -59.51 0.25 -5.92
CA CYS A 63 -58.68 1.01 -4.99
C CYS A 63 -57.54 0.15 -4.40
N GLN A 64 -57.82 -1.11 -4.04
CA GLN A 64 -56.77 -2.04 -3.58
C GLN A 64 -55.75 -2.34 -4.66
N GLU A 65 -56.17 -2.50 -5.92
CA GLU A 65 -55.25 -2.75 -7.03
C GLU A 65 -54.34 -1.54 -7.34
N VAL A 66 -54.85 -0.31 -7.19
CA VAL A 66 -54.02 0.91 -7.30
C VAL A 66 -53.00 0.96 -6.17
N GLN A 67 -53.43 0.67 -4.94
CA GLN A 67 -52.53 0.61 -3.78
C GLN A 67 -51.41 -0.43 -3.99
N GLU A 68 -51.74 -1.62 -4.47
CA GLU A 68 -50.75 -2.66 -4.79
C GLU A 68 -49.78 -2.22 -5.91
N ALA A 69 -50.27 -1.50 -6.92
CA ALA A 69 -49.41 -0.97 -7.99
C ALA A 69 -48.44 0.10 -7.46
N VAL A 70 -48.88 0.96 -6.52
CA VAL A 70 -48.01 1.98 -5.89
C VAL A 70 -47.00 1.34 -4.96
N GLU A 71 -47.41 0.32 -4.20
CA GLU A 71 -46.52 -0.43 -3.32
C GLU A 71 -45.44 -1.17 -4.12
N THR A 72 -45.80 -1.87 -5.20
CA THR A 72 -44.82 -2.56 -6.06
C THR A 72 -43.86 -1.59 -6.76
N LEU A 73 -44.30 -0.36 -7.09
CA LEU A 73 -43.42 0.68 -7.61
C LEU A 73 -42.38 1.13 -6.57
N LEU A 74 -42.80 1.29 -5.32
CA LEU A 74 -41.92 1.71 -4.23
C LEU A 74 -40.96 0.59 -3.84
N ASP A 75 -41.49 -0.59 -3.55
CA ASP A 75 -40.75 -1.75 -3.06
C ASP A 75 -41.44 -3.05 -3.52
N ASN A 76 -40.84 -3.67 -4.53
CA ASN A 76 -41.37 -4.85 -5.19
C ASN A 76 -41.04 -6.12 -4.38
N GLY A 77 -41.85 -6.40 -3.36
CA GLY A 77 -41.69 -7.61 -2.54
C GLY A 77 -42.29 -7.52 -1.14
N ILE A 78 -42.69 -6.33 -0.68
CA ILE A 78 -43.21 -6.13 0.68
C ILE A 78 -44.40 -7.04 1.01
N ARG A 79 -45.34 -7.24 0.07
CA ARG A 79 -46.60 -7.95 0.32
C ARG A 79 -46.68 -9.38 -0.21
N GLY A 80 -45.57 -9.97 -0.67
CA GLY A 80 -45.56 -11.37 -1.10
C GLY A 80 -44.78 -11.61 -2.39
N GLN A 81 -45.42 -12.21 -3.40
CA GLN A 81 -44.73 -12.58 -4.64
C GLN A 81 -44.34 -11.32 -5.44
N PRO A 82 -43.04 -11.12 -5.73
CA PRO A 82 -42.59 -9.94 -6.45
C PRO A 82 -43.04 -10.02 -7.91
N MET A 83 -43.38 -8.86 -8.48
CA MET A 83 -43.78 -8.75 -9.87
C MET A 83 -42.60 -9.05 -10.79
N ARG A 84 -42.87 -9.85 -11.83
CA ARG A 84 -41.88 -10.30 -12.81
C ARG A 84 -42.27 -9.95 -14.24
N ASP A 85 -41.28 -9.85 -15.10
CA ASP A 85 -41.46 -9.69 -16.54
C ASP A 85 -41.82 -11.03 -17.22
N GLY A 86 -42.05 -10.98 -18.54
CA GLY A 86 -42.34 -12.17 -19.35
C GLY A 86 -41.18 -13.18 -19.43
N HIS A 87 -39.98 -12.81 -18.98
CA HIS A 87 -38.80 -13.66 -18.86
C HIS A 87 -38.52 -14.12 -17.42
N ASN A 88 -39.51 -13.96 -16.52
CA ASN A 88 -39.42 -14.34 -15.11
C ASN A 88 -38.36 -13.57 -14.30
N LYS A 89 -37.89 -12.42 -14.79
CA LYS A 89 -37.02 -11.49 -14.07
C LYS A 89 -37.86 -10.55 -13.21
N VAL A 90 -37.48 -10.38 -11.95
CA VAL A 90 -38.14 -9.43 -11.03
C VAL A 90 -37.85 -7.99 -11.48
N TYR A 91 -38.89 -7.16 -11.54
CA TYR A 91 -38.72 -5.73 -11.83
C TYR A 91 -38.04 -5.02 -10.65
N LYS A 92 -37.02 -4.21 -10.95
CA LYS A 92 -36.37 -3.37 -9.93
C LYS A 92 -37.29 -2.19 -9.55
N SER A 93 -37.60 -2.10 -8.26
CA SER A 93 -38.38 -1.02 -7.64
C SER A 93 -37.52 0.20 -7.26
N PHE A 94 -38.13 1.25 -6.69
CA PHE A 94 -37.36 2.39 -6.20
C PHE A 94 -36.40 2.05 -5.08
N SER A 95 -36.83 1.22 -4.11
CA SER A 95 -35.95 0.73 -3.05
C SER A 95 -34.73 0.00 -3.64
N ASP A 96 -34.93 -0.86 -4.64
CA ASP A 96 -33.83 -1.61 -5.28
C ASP A 96 -32.83 -0.73 -6.03
N VAL A 97 -33.28 0.41 -6.56
CA VAL A 97 -32.38 1.38 -7.23
C VAL A 97 -31.50 2.10 -6.22
N ILE A 98 -31.95 2.26 -4.99
CA ILE A 98 -31.25 2.99 -3.95
C ILE A 98 -30.36 2.03 -3.12
N GLU A 99 -30.92 0.89 -2.74
CA GLU A 99 -30.35 -0.07 -1.82
C GLU A 99 -29.56 -1.19 -2.53
N GLY A 100 -28.83 -1.97 -1.73
CA GLY A 100 -28.05 -3.10 -2.25
C GLY A 100 -26.72 -2.69 -2.88
N LYS A 101 -26.00 -3.69 -3.40
CA LYS A 101 -24.63 -3.52 -3.94
C LYS A 101 -24.62 -2.74 -5.27
N GLU A 102 -25.64 -2.97 -6.11
CA GLU A 102 -25.90 -2.25 -7.37
C GLU A 102 -26.75 -0.99 -7.16
N GLY A 103 -27.04 -0.64 -5.90
CA GLY A 103 -27.78 0.56 -5.54
C GLY A 103 -26.95 1.82 -5.74
N ARG A 104 -27.62 2.95 -5.97
CA ARG A 104 -27.00 4.26 -6.23
C ARG A 104 -25.95 4.65 -5.18
N PHE A 105 -26.22 4.39 -3.89
CA PHE A 105 -25.29 4.76 -2.83
C PHE A 105 -23.96 4.00 -2.93
N ARG A 106 -24.00 2.68 -3.11
CA ARG A 106 -22.78 1.85 -3.08
C ARG A 106 -22.04 1.86 -4.40
N GLU A 107 -22.77 1.77 -5.51
CA GLU A 107 -22.16 1.65 -6.83
C GLU A 107 -21.77 3.00 -7.44
N THR A 108 -22.57 4.05 -7.22
CA THR A 108 -22.39 5.35 -7.90
C THR A 108 -21.87 6.47 -6.99
N MET A 109 -22.25 6.49 -5.71
CA MET A 109 -21.77 7.53 -4.79
C MET A 109 -20.43 7.17 -4.16
N LEU A 110 -20.31 5.98 -3.55
CA LEU A 110 -19.10 5.53 -2.85
C LEU A 110 -18.04 5.00 -3.81
N GLY A 111 -18.44 4.21 -4.82
CA GLY A 111 -17.60 3.80 -5.93
C GLY A 111 -17.81 4.71 -7.13
N LYS A 112 -16.74 5.17 -7.77
CA LYS A 112 -16.83 5.87 -9.06
C LYS A 112 -15.71 5.39 -9.96
N ARG A 113 -16.02 5.30 -11.25
CA ARG A 113 -14.98 5.25 -12.28
C ARG A 113 -14.38 6.65 -12.39
N VAL A 114 -13.06 6.71 -12.44
CA VAL A 114 -12.30 7.96 -12.44
C VAL A 114 -11.46 8.05 -13.69
N ASP A 115 -11.44 9.24 -14.28
CA ASP A 115 -10.52 9.58 -15.37
C ASP A 115 -9.08 9.69 -14.85
N TYR A 116 -8.13 9.89 -15.76
CA TYR A 116 -6.69 9.97 -15.45
C TYR A 116 -6.21 8.77 -14.62
N SER A 117 -6.69 7.59 -15.01
CA SER A 117 -6.31 6.32 -14.39
C SER A 117 -5.98 5.24 -15.43
N GLY A 118 -5.09 4.34 -15.07
CA GLY A 118 -4.63 3.24 -15.92
C GLY A 118 -4.40 1.98 -15.10
N ARG A 119 -4.24 0.83 -15.75
CA ARG A 119 -3.91 -0.44 -15.08
C ARG A 119 -2.94 -1.25 -15.93
N SER A 120 -1.94 -1.85 -15.28
CA SER A 120 -1.07 -2.84 -15.93
C SER A 120 -0.53 -3.85 -14.93
N VAL A 121 0.06 -4.91 -15.46
CA VAL A 121 0.79 -5.94 -14.70
C VAL A 121 2.01 -5.31 -14.04
N ILE A 122 2.34 -5.77 -12.84
CA ILE A 122 3.54 -5.32 -12.12
C ILE A 122 4.71 -6.27 -12.28
N VAL A 123 5.92 -5.70 -12.33
CA VAL A 123 7.19 -6.41 -12.33
C VAL A 123 8.14 -5.83 -11.28
N VAL A 124 9.11 -6.61 -10.86
CA VAL A 124 10.08 -6.17 -9.84
C VAL A 124 11.03 -5.12 -10.43
N GLY A 125 11.16 -3.98 -9.75
CA GLY A 125 12.17 -2.96 -10.07
C GLY A 125 13.25 -2.87 -8.98
N PRO A 126 14.23 -3.78 -8.90
CA PRO A 126 15.23 -3.78 -7.84
C PRO A 126 16.15 -2.54 -7.86
N SER A 127 16.37 -1.95 -9.04
CA SER A 127 17.16 -0.73 -9.24
C SER A 127 16.42 0.57 -8.87
N LEU A 128 15.11 0.51 -8.62
CA LEU A 128 14.34 1.67 -8.21
C LEU A 128 14.68 2.08 -6.78
N SER A 129 14.61 3.37 -6.47
CA SER A 129 14.56 3.82 -5.07
C SER A 129 13.17 3.62 -4.49
N LEU A 130 13.05 3.55 -3.17
CA LEU A 130 11.78 3.26 -2.50
C LEU A 130 10.65 4.24 -2.86
N HIS A 131 10.99 5.52 -3.10
CA HIS A 131 10.08 6.58 -3.52
C HIS A 131 9.71 6.60 -5.02
N ARG A 132 10.25 5.68 -5.83
CA ARG A 132 10.07 5.67 -7.29
C ARG A 132 9.31 4.44 -7.77
N CYS A 133 8.58 4.59 -8.88
CA CYS A 133 7.99 3.48 -9.63
C CYS A 133 8.31 3.64 -11.13
N GLY A 134 8.39 2.53 -11.86
CA GLY A 134 8.50 2.56 -13.32
C GLY A 134 7.12 2.58 -13.96
N LEU A 135 6.86 3.57 -14.82
CA LEU A 135 5.65 3.65 -15.64
C LEU A 135 5.99 3.41 -17.12
N PRO A 136 5.24 2.51 -17.80
CA PRO A 136 5.31 2.36 -19.25
C PRO A 136 5.07 3.67 -19.98
N ARG A 137 5.81 3.89 -21.07
CA ARG A 137 5.65 5.08 -21.92
C ARG A 137 4.23 5.24 -22.45
N GLU A 138 3.62 4.15 -22.92
CA GLU A 138 2.23 4.16 -23.44
C GLU A 138 1.24 4.70 -22.40
N ILE A 139 1.32 4.20 -21.16
CA ILE A 139 0.46 4.64 -20.05
C ILE A 139 0.77 6.09 -19.65
N ALA A 140 2.05 6.44 -19.58
CA ALA A 140 2.45 7.79 -19.19
C ALA A 140 1.96 8.85 -20.21
N ILE A 141 2.02 8.55 -21.52
CA ILE A 141 1.56 9.48 -22.55
C ILE A 141 0.05 9.72 -22.43
N GLU A 142 -0.74 8.66 -22.30
CA GLU A 142 -2.20 8.77 -22.14
C GLU A 142 -2.59 9.51 -20.86
N LEU A 143 -1.95 9.18 -19.72
CA LEU A 143 -2.29 9.79 -18.43
C LEU A 143 -1.86 11.26 -18.32
N PHE A 144 -0.79 11.66 -19.00
CA PHE A 144 -0.22 13.01 -18.93
C PHE A 144 -0.44 13.82 -20.21
N GLN A 145 -1.28 13.35 -21.14
CA GLN A 145 -1.47 13.95 -22.47
C GLN A 145 -1.74 15.46 -22.40
N THR A 146 -2.51 15.91 -21.41
CA THR A 146 -2.91 17.31 -21.25
C THR A 146 -1.82 18.21 -20.66
N PHE A 147 -0.80 17.66 -19.98
CA PHE A 147 0.10 18.44 -19.12
C PHE A 147 1.55 18.52 -19.62
N GLU A 148 1.95 17.68 -20.58
CA GLU A 148 3.33 17.54 -21.15
C GLU A 148 4.48 17.37 -20.12
N ILE A 149 4.20 17.37 -18.81
CA ILE A 149 5.19 17.39 -17.74
C ILE A 149 4.90 16.27 -16.72
N MET A 150 5.63 15.17 -16.86
CA MET A 150 5.66 14.09 -15.86
C MET A 150 6.69 14.36 -14.74
N ARG A 151 7.72 15.18 -15.02
CA ARG A 151 8.82 15.43 -14.08
C ARG A 151 8.32 16.19 -12.88
N GLY A 152 8.52 15.62 -11.68
CA GLY A 152 8.05 16.24 -10.45
C GLY A 152 6.53 16.13 -10.26
N HIS A 153 5.84 15.26 -10.98
CA HIS A 153 4.42 14.95 -10.71
C HIS A 153 4.30 13.57 -10.06
N PRO A 154 3.74 13.43 -8.84
CA PRO A 154 3.57 12.12 -8.21
C PRO A 154 2.43 11.34 -8.84
N VAL A 155 2.48 10.01 -8.73
CA VAL A 155 1.37 9.12 -9.12
C VAL A 155 1.00 8.23 -7.94
N LEU A 156 -0.26 7.83 -7.87
CA LEU A 156 -0.76 6.90 -6.87
C LEU A 156 -0.84 5.50 -7.48
N LEU A 157 -0.22 4.52 -6.84
CA LEU A 157 -0.40 3.11 -7.17
C LEU A 157 -1.38 2.48 -6.18
N ASN A 158 -2.30 1.67 -6.69
CA ASN A 158 -3.28 0.93 -5.90
C ASN A 158 -3.37 -0.52 -6.35
N ARG A 159 -3.42 -1.46 -5.40
CA ARG A 159 -3.72 -2.87 -5.66
C ARG A 159 -5.02 -3.27 -4.96
N ALA A 160 -5.93 -3.87 -5.70
CA ALA A 160 -7.15 -4.44 -5.15
C ALA A 160 -6.91 -5.90 -4.70
N PRO A 161 -7.52 -6.36 -3.59
CA PRO A 161 -8.35 -5.59 -2.65
C PRO A 161 -7.52 -4.69 -1.73
N THR A 162 -8.00 -3.46 -1.50
CA THR A 162 -7.35 -2.48 -0.61
C THR A 162 -7.81 -2.71 0.83
N LEU A 163 -7.00 -3.42 1.63
CA LEU A 163 -7.35 -3.78 3.02
C LEU A 163 -7.00 -2.71 4.05
N HIS A 164 -6.04 -1.85 3.75
CA HIS A 164 -5.56 -0.81 4.62
C HIS A 164 -4.93 0.32 3.81
N ARG A 165 -4.67 1.47 4.45
CA ARG A 165 -4.17 2.67 3.75
C ARG A 165 -2.92 2.44 2.89
N LEU A 166 -2.00 1.55 3.31
CA LEU A 166 -0.78 1.25 2.54
C LEU A 166 -1.02 0.49 1.23
N GLY A 167 -2.26 0.04 0.98
CA GLY A 167 -2.66 -0.49 -0.32
C GLY A 167 -2.81 0.58 -1.39
N ILE A 168 -2.67 1.86 -1.02
CA ILE A 168 -2.51 3.00 -1.93
C ILE A 168 -1.30 3.81 -1.48
N GLN A 169 -0.31 4.01 -2.34
CA GLN A 169 0.86 4.84 -2.03
C GLN A 169 1.26 5.70 -3.22
N ALA A 170 1.89 6.84 -2.92
CA ALA A 170 2.42 7.75 -3.91
C ALA A 170 3.89 7.43 -4.26
N PHE A 171 4.22 7.60 -5.52
CA PHE A 171 5.56 7.42 -6.06
C PHE A 171 5.91 8.54 -7.04
N GLN A 172 7.20 8.83 -7.17
CA GLN A 172 7.72 9.58 -8.29
C GLN A 172 7.87 8.62 -9.48
N PRO A 173 7.13 8.80 -10.57
CA PRO A 173 7.22 7.89 -11.69
C PRO A 173 8.51 8.15 -12.50
N ILE A 174 9.09 7.08 -13.03
CA ILE A 174 10.16 7.11 -14.02
C ILE A 174 9.68 6.37 -15.27
N LEU A 175 10.05 6.85 -16.45
CA LEU A 175 9.72 6.15 -17.69
C LEU A 175 10.55 4.88 -17.80
N VAL A 176 9.88 3.78 -18.09
CA VAL A 176 10.53 2.48 -18.37
C VAL A 176 10.12 1.97 -19.75
N GLU A 177 11.01 1.20 -20.36
CA GLU A 177 10.71 0.46 -21.58
C GLU A 177 9.82 -0.75 -21.25
N GLY A 178 8.91 -1.09 -22.16
CA GLY A 178 7.94 -2.18 -21.98
C GLY A 178 6.55 -1.70 -21.54
N ARG A 179 5.71 -2.66 -21.13
CA ARG A 179 4.28 -2.45 -20.83
C ARG A 179 3.88 -2.68 -19.38
N ALA A 180 4.82 -3.11 -18.53
CA ALA A 180 4.57 -3.42 -17.13
C ALA A 180 5.01 -2.28 -16.21
N ILE A 181 4.33 -2.13 -15.08
CA ILE A 181 4.68 -1.17 -14.03
C ILE A 181 5.80 -1.78 -13.18
N CYS A 182 6.93 -1.09 -13.03
CA CYS A 182 8.01 -1.55 -12.16
C CYS A 182 7.75 -1.09 -10.73
N LEU A 183 7.62 -2.03 -9.80
CA LEU A 183 7.36 -1.77 -8.38
C LEU A 183 8.61 -2.07 -7.53
N HIS A 184 8.84 -1.23 -6.52
CA HIS A 184 9.93 -1.44 -5.58
C HIS A 184 9.70 -2.69 -4.70
N PRO A 185 10.68 -3.60 -4.52
CA PRO A 185 10.46 -4.86 -3.81
C PRO A 185 10.09 -4.69 -2.32
N LEU A 186 10.56 -3.63 -1.65
CA LEU A 186 10.25 -3.41 -0.23
C LEU A 186 8.81 -2.94 0.04
N VAL A 187 8.08 -2.42 -0.97
CA VAL A 187 6.68 -2.00 -0.77
C VAL A 187 5.67 -3.13 -1.01
N ARG A 188 6.14 -4.27 -1.53
CA ARG A 188 5.32 -5.46 -1.85
C ARG A 188 4.39 -5.84 -0.71
N LYS A 189 4.92 -5.87 0.53
CA LYS A 189 4.15 -6.25 1.72
C LYS A 189 3.01 -5.27 2.03
N GLY A 190 3.21 -3.97 1.78
CA GLY A 190 2.15 -2.97 1.93
C GLY A 190 1.02 -3.13 0.92
N PHE A 191 1.31 -3.60 -0.29
CA PHE A 191 0.28 -3.89 -1.29
C PHE A 191 -0.30 -5.31 -1.20
N ASN A 192 0.28 -6.15 -0.35
CA ASN A 192 0.07 -7.60 -0.36
C ASN A 192 0.24 -8.21 -1.76
N ALA A 193 1.19 -7.67 -2.53
CA ALA A 193 1.40 -8.01 -3.94
C ALA A 193 2.36 -9.19 -4.10
N ASP A 194 2.31 -9.85 -5.24
CA ASP A 194 3.35 -10.72 -5.79
C ASP A 194 3.59 -10.37 -7.27
N PHE A 195 4.39 -11.18 -7.96
CA PHE A 195 4.86 -10.88 -9.32
C PHE A 195 4.55 -12.03 -10.29
N ASP A 196 3.43 -12.72 -10.08
CA ASP A 196 2.98 -13.87 -10.88
C ASP A 196 1.88 -13.52 -11.91
N GLY A 197 1.56 -12.23 -12.05
CA GLY A 197 0.49 -11.75 -12.93
C GLY A 197 -0.38 -10.66 -12.30
N ASP A 198 -0.13 -10.34 -11.03
CA ASP A 198 -0.72 -9.22 -10.31
C ASP A 198 -0.75 -7.91 -11.11
N GLN A 199 -1.84 -7.16 -10.97
CA GLN A 199 -2.05 -5.88 -11.65
C GLN A 199 -2.26 -4.75 -10.64
N MET A 200 -1.79 -3.55 -10.98
CA MET A 200 -2.00 -2.35 -10.19
C MET A 200 -2.64 -1.25 -11.03
N ALA A 201 -3.53 -0.50 -10.39
CA ALA A 201 -4.06 0.74 -10.93
C ALA A 201 -3.11 1.91 -10.63
N VAL A 202 -3.02 2.84 -11.57
CA VAL A 202 -2.31 4.11 -11.47
C VAL A 202 -3.34 5.22 -11.50
N HIS A 203 -3.22 6.21 -10.63
CA HIS A 203 -4.04 7.42 -10.64
C HIS A 203 -3.15 8.66 -10.59
N VAL A 204 -3.52 9.70 -11.33
CA VAL A 204 -2.79 10.97 -11.36
C VAL A 204 -3.52 12.03 -10.54
N PRO A 205 -2.94 12.54 -9.43
CA PRO A 205 -3.52 13.66 -8.70
C PRO A 205 -3.39 14.94 -9.53
N LEU A 206 -4.50 15.62 -9.82
CA LEU A 206 -4.48 16.79 -10.71
C LEU A 206 -4.26 18.10 -9.94
N SER A 207 -5.04 18.35 -8.88
CA SER A 207 -4.96 19.60 -8.13
C SER A 207 -3.65 19.71 -7.33
N LEU A 208 -3.23 20.93 -7.02
CA LEU A 208 -2.02 21.17 -6.23
C LEU A 208 -2.16 20.60 -4.82
N GLU A 209 -3.34 20.66 -4.24
CA GLU A 209 -3.66 20.08 -2.92
C GLU A 209 -3.52 18.56 -2.96
N ALA A 210 -4.07 17.90 -3.99
CA ALA A 210 -3.95 16.45 -4.15
C ALA A 210 -2.49 16.02 -4.36
N GLN A 211 -1.72 16.80 -5.13
CA GLN A 211 -0.28 16.55 -5.30
C GLN A 211 0.49 16.76 -4.00
N ALA A 212 0.15 17.78 -3.21
CA ALA A 212 0.76 18.04 -1.90
C ALA A 212 0.42 16.94 -0.89
N GLU A 213 -0.84 16.49 -0.85
CA GLU A 213 -1.29 15.38 -0.02
C GLU A 213 -0.55 14.09 -0.38
N ALA A 214 -0.44 13.79 -1.69
CA ALA A 214 0.34 12.65 -2.16
C ALA A 214 1.78 12.75 -1.63
N ARG A 215 2.43 13.91 -1.81
CA ARG A 215 3.81 14.21 -1.38
C ARG A 215 4.06 14.03 0.10
N LEU A 216 3.20 14.61 0.92
CA LEU A 216 3.42 14.70 2.36
C LEU A 216 2.92 13.45 3.10
N LEU A 217 1.79 12.88 2.67
CA LEU A 217 1.11 11.82 3.44
C LEU A 217 1.24 10.44 2.80
N MET A 218 1.29 10.35 1.46
CA MET A 218 1.13 9.06 0.77
C MET A 218 2.43 8.50 0.19
N PHE A 219 3.51 9.28 0.11
CA PHE A 219 4.76 8.78 -0.47
C PHE A 219 5.26 7.53 0.26
N SER A 220 5.66 6.53 -0.50
CA SER A 220 6.10 5.23 0.02
C SER A 220 7.24 5.35 1.05
N HIS A 221 8.19 6.27 0.84
CA HIS A 221 9.32 6.50 1.75
C HIS A 221 8.96 7.14 3.09
N MET A 222 7.76 7.72 3.20
CA MET A 222 7.18 8.24 4.45
C MET A 222 6.27 7.21 5.14
N ASN A 223 6.06 6.04 4.52
CA ASN A 223 5.09 5.05 4.96
C ASN A 223 5.74 3.69 5.23
N LEU A 224 6.78 3.71 6.09
CA LEU A 224 7.59 2.53 6.40
C LEU A 224 7.03 1.65 7.53
N LEU A 225 6.02 2.13 8.26
CA LEU A 225 5.43 1.46 9.42
C LEU A 225 4.00 0.99 9.16
N SER A 226 3.62 -0.11 9.80
CA SER A 226 2.25 -0.60 9.84
C SER A 226 1.37 0.37 10.66
N PRO A 227 0.23 0.83 10.12
CA PRO A 227 -0.69 1.71 10.86
C PRO A 227 -1.32 1.04 12.08
N ALA A 228 -1.42 -0.28 12.09
CA ALA A 228 -2.11 -1.03 13.14
C ALA A 228 -1.24 -1.30 14.36
N ILE A 229 0.04 -1.61 14.16
CA ILE A 229 0.95 -2.09 15.22
C ILE A 229 2.14 -1.15 15.42
N GLY A 230 2.48 -0.32 14.43
CA GLY A 230 3.69 0.50 14.46
C GLY A 230 4.97 -0.24 14.05
N ASP A 231 4.88 -1.53 13.75
CA ASP A 231 6.02 -2.32 13.28
C ASP A 231 6.44 -1.94 11.86
N PRO A 232 7.75 -2.02 11.51
CA PRO A 232 8.21 -1.82 10.15
C PRO A 232 7.57 -2.80 9.16
N ILE A 233 7.01 -2.25 8.06
CA ILE A 233 6.43 -3.02 6.97
C ILE A 233 7.39 -3.18 5.79
N SER A 234 8.17 -2.14 5.50
CA SER A 234 9.19 -2.11 4.44
C SER A 234 10.47 -2.80 4.89
N VAL A 235 10.41 -4.11 5.02
CA VAL A 235 11.49 -4.94 5.56
C VAL A 235 12.04 -5.85 4.47
N PRO A 236 13.38 -6.00 4.34
CA PRO A 236 13.96 -6.99 3.44
C PRO A 236 13.43 -8.41 3.70
N THR A 237 12.98 -9.08 2.64
CA THR A 237 12.44 -10.45 2.68
C THR A 237 13.17 -11.37 1.70
N GLN A 238 13.00 -12.69 1.87
CA GLN A 238 13.48 -13.72 0.94
C GLN A 238 14.96 -13.52 0.58
N ASP A 239 15.28 -13.35 -0.70
CA ASP A 239 16.64 -13.23 -1.22
C ASP A 239 17.46 -12.15 -0.50
N MET A 240 16.88 -10.97 -0.29
CA MET A 240 17.57 -9.90 0.43
C MET A 240 17.97 -10.32 1.84
N LEU A 241 17.05 -10.97 2.56
CA LEU A 241 17.30 -11.43 3.92
C LEU A 241 18.30 -12.60 3.93
N MET A 242 18.23 -13.50 2.97
CA MET A 242 19.18 -14.61 2.82
C MET A 242 20.60 -14.10 2.58
N GLY A 243 20.77 -13.11 1.69
CA GLY A 243 22.08 -12.49 1.43
C GLY A 243 22.65 -11.83 2.69
N LEU A 244 21.84 -11.09 3.43
CA LEU A 244 22.24 -10.48 4.71
C LEU A 244 22.56 -11.52 5.78
N TYR A 245 21.79 -12.60 5.86
CA TYR A 245 21.99 -13.68 6.81
C TYR A 245 23.33 -14.37 6.55
N VAL A 246 23.61 -14.79 5.31
CA VAL A 246 24.87 -15.47 4.97
C VAL A 246 26.06 -14.56 5.25
N LEU A 247 25.98 -13.29 4.81
CA LEU A 247 27.02 -12.27 5.07
C LEU A 247 27.36 -12.15 6.57
N THR A 248 26.36 -12.28 7.46
CA THR A 248 26.52 -12.06 8.90
C THR A 248 26.65 -13.33 9.75
N SER A 249 26.35 -14.50 9.18
CA SER A 249 26.38 -15.80 9.85
C SER A 249 27.79 -16.37 10.11
N GLY A 250 28.81 -15.84 9.43
CA GLY A 250 30.17 -16.38 9.39
C GLY A 250 31.04 -16.29 10.66
N ASN A 251 30.48 -16.10 11.87
CA ASN A 251 31.28 -15.62 13.01
C ASN A 251 31.15 -16.41 14.33
N ARG A 252 31.65 -17.65 14.36
CA ARG A 252 32.08 -18.30 15.62
C ARG A 252 33.59 -18.59 15.72
N ARG A 253 34.32 -18.68 14.60
CA ARG A 253 35.74 -19.09 14.59
C ARG A 253 36.74 -17.93 14.49
N ALA A 254 36.47 -16.86 13.74
CA ALA A 254 37.38 -15.71 13.58
C ALA A 254 37.53 -14.89 14.88
N TYR A 255 36.44 -14.66 15.61
CA TYR A 255 36.46 -14.01 16.93
C TYR A 255 37.33 -14.75 17.96
N ARG A 256 37.31 -16.09 17.97
CA ARG A 256 38.15 -16.92 18.87
C ARG A 256 39.64 -16.80 18.58
N GLN A 257 40.01 -16.46 17.34
CA GLN A 257 41.41 -16.38 16.91
C GLN A 257 42.01 -14.97 17.06
N LYS A 258 41.25 -13.98 17.57
CA LYS A 258 41.70 -12.57 17.70
C LYS A 258 42.32 -11.98 16.42
N ARG A 259 41.96 -12.51 15.25
CA ARG A 259 42.40 -12.00 13.94
C ARG A 259 41.49 -10.87 13.44
N ILE A 260 41.05 -10.01 14.34
CA ILE A 260 40.39 -8.77 13.94
C ILE A 260 41.48 -7.71 14.04
N ASN A 261 42.06 -7.39 12.89
CA ASN A 261 43.02 -6.30 12.80
C ASN A 261 42.25 -4.98 12.86
N LEU A 262 42.26 -4.33 14.03
CA LEU A 262 41.59 -3.04 14.26
C LEU A 262 42.26 -1.88 13.49
N GLU A 263 43.46 -2.10 12.94
CA GLU A 263 44.14 -1.16 12.03
C GLU A 263 43.95 -1.52 10.54
N SER A 264 43.08 -2.49 10.24
CA SER A 264 42.73 -2.81 8.85
C SER A 264 41.83 -1.70 8.27
N PRO A 265 42.13 -1.15 7.09
CA PRO A 265 41.34 -0.09 6.45
C PRO A 265 39.98 -0.58 5.91
N LEU A 266 39.51 -1.76 6.33
CA LEU A 266 38.22 -2.37 6.00
C LEU A 266 37.10 -1.88 6.94
N TRP A 267 37.07 -0.56 7.13
CA TRP A 267 35.92 0.15 7.66
C TRP A 267 34.96 0.36 6.49
N LEU A 268 33.65 0.26 6.74
CA LEU A 268 32.59 0.45 5.74
C LEU A 268 32.66 1.85 5.12
N ARG A 269 33.55 2.01 4.15
CA ARG A 269 33.55 3.13 3.22
C ARG A 269 32.44 2.82 2.23
N TRP A 270 31.29 3.44 2.49
CA TRP A 270 30.15 3.53 1.59
C TRP A 270 30.56 4.28 0.29
N GLN A 271 31.42 3.69 -0.54
CA GLN A 271 31.74 4.17 -1.88
C GLN A 271 31.46 3.07 -2.89
N LEU A 272 30.35 3.23 -3.62
CA LEU A 272 29.82 2.31 -4.62
C LEU A 272 30.63 2.25 -5.93
N ASP A 273 31.86 2.79 -5.97
CA ASP A 273 32.60 3.01 -7.22
C ASP A 273 33.80 2.08 -7.44
N GLN A 274 34.13 1.18 -6.52
CA GLN A 274 35.23 0.23 -6.71
C GLN A 274 34.73 -1.21 -6.72
N GLY A 275 34.58 -1.74 -7.93
CA GLY A 275 34.05 -3.06 -8.26
C GLY A 275 34.94 -4.25 -7.87
N LEU A 276 35.45 -4.31 -6.65
CA LEU A 276 36.15 -5.49 -6.12
C LEU A 276 36.01 -5.55 -4.59
N ILE A 277 34.93 -6.19 -4.12
CA ILE A 277 34.92 -6.77 -2.77
C ILE A 277 35.15 -8.27 -2.93
N ALA A 278 36.42 -8.66 -2.95
CA ALA A 278 36.84 -10.04 -2.77
C ALA A 278 37.17 -10.25 -1.29
N SER A 279 36.19 -10.65 -0.49
CA SER A 279 36.35 -11.44 0.74
C SER A 279 34.97 -11.66 1.38
N ARG A 280 34.72 -12.86 1.89
CA ARG A 280 33.44 -13.37 2.42
C ARG A 280 32.97 -12.72 3.74
N GLU A 281 33.43 -11.53 4.07
CA GLU A 281 33.41 -11.04 5.46
C GLU A 281 33.31 -9.50 5.48
N ALA A 282 32.19 -8.94 5.95
CA ALA A 282 32.05 -7.51 6.19
C ALA A 282 31.31 -7.26 7.52
N PRO A 283 31.96 -6.66 8.54
CA PRO A 283 31.25 -6.13 9.70
C PRO A 283 30.37 -4.95 9.26
N ILE A 284 29.17 -4.80 9.82
CA ILE A 284 28.25 -3.71 9.49
C ILE A 284 28.37 -2.60 10.54
N GLU A 285 28.97 -1.49 10.14
CA GLU A 285 29.07 -0.24 10.89
C GLU A 285 28.64 0.91 9.97
N GLY A 286 27.64 1.68 10.38
CA GLY A 286 27.16 2.82 9.61
C GLY A 286 27.96 4.06 9.96
N HIS A 287 28.76 4.57 9.03
CA HIS A 287 29.42 5.87 9.18
C HIS A 287 28.72 6.96 8.36
N PHE A 288 28.64 8.16 8.93
CA PHE A 288 28.07 9.37 8.32
C PHE A 288 29.15 10.45 8.23
N GLU A 289 29.23 11.16 7.10
CA GLU A 289 29.89 12.47 6.99
C GLU A 289 28.79 13.52 6.79
N SER A 290 28.71 14.49 7.72
CA SER A 290 27.91 15.70 7.52
C SER A 290 28.63 16.60 6.52
N LEU A 291 28.02 16.87 5.37
CA LEU A 291 28.44 17.98 4.52
C LEU A 291 27.66 19.22 4.94
N ASP A 292 28.26 20.05 5.81
CA ASP A 292 27.70 21.36 6.13
C ASP A 292 27.79 22.28 4.91
N LEU A 293 26.85 23.24 4.80
CA LEU A 293 26.67 24.20 3.70
C LEU A 293 27.90 25.10 3.37
N PHE A 294 29.06 24.89 4.01
CA PHE A 294 30.27 25.69 3.87
C PHE A 294 31.55 24.90 3.53
N GLY A 295 31.44 23.63 3.13
CA GLY A 295 32.52 22.96 2.37
C GLY A 295 33.87 22.79 3.10
N ALA A 296 33.89 22.47 4.40
CA ALA A 296 35.11 22.13 5.11
C ALA A 296 35.01 20.77 5.82
N THR A 297 35.75 19.78 5.32
CA THR A 297 35.99 18.48 5.97
C THR A 297 36.98 18.64 7.12
N ARG A 298 36.60 18.22 8.34
CA ARG A 298 37.54 18.05 9.47
C ARG A 298 37.57 16.59 9.90
N THR A 299 38.76 15.99 9.85
CA THR A 299 39.05 14.67 10.41
C THR A 299 39.56 14.87 11.84
N ILE A 300 38.88 14.27 12.83
CA ILE A 300 39.31 14.23 14.24
C ILE A 300 39.52 12.77 14.61
N VAL A 301 40.71 12.41 15.09
CA VAL A 301 41.08 11.06 15.53
C VAL A 301 40.99 11.01 17.07
N PRO A 302 40.21 10.11 17.70
CA PRO A 302 40.11 10.07 19.15
C PRO A 302 41.12 9.14 19.83
N GLU A 303 41.64 9.61 20.96
CA GLU A 303 42.56 8.98 21.91
C GLU A 303 41.78 8.08 22.90
N PHE A 304 42.25 6.84 23.14
CA PHE A 304 41.57 5.84 23.98
C PHE A 304 41.63 6.20 25.48
N LEU A 305 40.48 6.26 26.17
CA LEU A 305 40.43 6.43 27.64
C LEU A 305 39.60 5.37 28.37
N ARG A 306 40.28 4.78 29.37
CA ARG A 306 39.81 3.89 30.44
C ARG A 306 38.51 4.38 31.10
N GLU A 307 37.60 3.45 31.36
CA GLU A 307 36.49 3.67 32.30
C GLU A 307 37.01 4.00 33.71
N SER A 308 36.41 5.01 34.34
CA SER A 308 36.41 5.18 35.79
C SER A 308 35.07 5.78 36.20
N ARG A 309 34.20 4.97 36.82
CA ARG A 309 33.03 5.49 37.53
C ARG A 309 33.50 6.31 38.73
N SER A 310 32.95 7.51 38.90
CA SER A 310 32.93 8.18 40.20
C SER A 310 31.51 8.61 40.55
N ARG A 311 30.94 8.00 41.60
CA ARG A 311 30.07 8.69 42.54
C ARG A 311 30.93 9.01 43.76
N LYS A 312 30.93 10.31 44.13
CA LYS A 312 31.45 10.94 45.36
C LYS A 312 32.18 10.01 46.36
N GLY A 313 33.47 10.25 46.55
CA GLY A 313 34.25 9.70 47.66
C GLY A 313 35.74 9.64 47.35
N SER A 314 36.55 10.22 48.23
CA SER A 314 38.02 10.26 48.30
C SER A 314 38.79 9.09 47.65
N PHE A 315 39.86 9.44 46.91
CA PHE A 315 40.90 8.53 46.44
C PHE A 315 41.61 7.82 47.62
N PRO A 316 41.99 6.55 47.41
CA PRO A 316 43.38 6.20 47.68
C PRO A 316 44.06 5.47 46.51
N SER A 317 45.37 5.58 46.55
CA SER A 317 46.36 5.17 45.57
C SER A 317 46.76 3.69 45.65
N ILE A 318 47.15 3.14 44.49
CA ILE A 318 48.12 2.04 44.29
C ILE A 318 47.62 0.59 44.58
N ASN A 319 47.53 -0.27 43.55
CA ASN A 319 48.56 -1.31 43.24
C ASN A 319 48.17 -2.24 42.07
N SER A 320 49.23 -2.70 41.42
CA SER A 320 49.31 -3.67 40.34
C SER A 320 48.75 -5.07 40.66
N ASN A 321 48.35 -5.76 39.59
CA ASN A 321 48.15 -7.20 39.44
C ASN A 321 46.89 -7.80 40.10
N LEU A 322 46.00 -8.33 39.26
CA LEU A 322 45.41 -9.67 39.34
C LEU A 322 44.42 -9.84 38.17
N LEU A 323 44.66 -10.84 37.33
CA LEU A 323 43.66 -11.39 36.41
C LEU A 323 42.50 -12.01 37.22
N PRO A 324 41.26 -11.89 36.74
CA PRO A 324 40.36 -13.04 36.80
C PRO A 324 39.69 -13.37 35.46
N SER A 325 39.25 -14.63 35.42
CA SER A 325 38.76 -15.47 34.33
C SER A 325 37.34 -15.11 33.80
N PRO A 326 36.89 -15.75 32.69
CA PRO A 326 35.90 -15.20 31.77
C PRO A 326 34.48 -15.70 32.06
N ILE A 327 33.64 -14.86 32.65
CA ILE A 327 32.21 -15.12 32.75
C ILE A 327 31.45 -13.81 32.55
N GLN A 328 30.55 -13.80 31.57
CA GLN A 328 29.52 -12.79 31.29
C GLN A 328 30.01 -11.37 30.92
N ARG A 329 29.74 -10.97 29.67
CA ARG A 329 28.68 -9.99 29.37
C ARG A 329 28.58 -9.73 27.87
N ASN A 330 27.35 -9.79 27.38
CA ASN A 330 26.93 -9.19 26.13
C ASN A 330 27.40 -7.73 26.12
N MET A 331 28.36 -7.37 25.27
CA MET A 331 28.76 -5.98 25.09
C MET A 331 28.44 -5.53 23.68
N GLU A 332 27.34 -4.79 23.57
CA GLU A 332 27.15 -3.76 22.55
C GLU A 332 28.31 -2.77 22.73
N VAL A 333 29.21 -2.68 21.75
CA VAL A 333 30.34 -1.75 21.80
C VAL A 333 29.83 -0.39 21.32
N PHE A 334 29.81 0.58 22.22
CA PHE A 334 29.54 1.99 21.92
C PHE A 334 30.79 2.61 21.30
N MET A 335 30.67 3.16 20.09
CA MET A 335 31.74 3.95 19.46
C MET A 335 31.31 5.42 19.35
N ALA A 336 32.01 6.25 20.12
CA ALA A 336 32.28 7.69 19.99
C ALA A 336 31.15 8.75 20.08
N GLU A 337 31.53 9.86 20.72
CA GLU A 337 30.73 11.01 21.10
C GLU A 337 30.04 11.73 19.93
N ARG A 338 28.75 12.03 20.14
CA ARG A 338 27.80 12.84 19.33
C ARG A 338 27.00 12.17 18.20
N ALA A 339 27.11 10.87 17.98
CA ALA A 339 26.05 10.10 17.33
C ALA A 339 25.92 8.76 18.07
N ASN A 340 24.71 8.43 18.57
CA ASN A 340 24.45 7.14 19.22
C ASN A 340 24.45 6.01 18.17
N LEU A 341 25.62 5.71 17.62
CA LEU A 341 25.84 4.66 16.63
C LEU A 341 26.01 3.32 17.34
N PHE A 342 25.19 2.34 16.97
CA PHE A 342 25.19 1.00 17.53
C PHE A 342 25.80 0.00 16.55
N PHE A 343 26.86 -0.69 16.98
CA PHE A 343 27.44 -1.80 16.22
C PHE A 343 26.58 -3.07 16.35
N HIS A 344 26.12 -3.64 15.22
CA HIS A 344 25.35 -4.89 15.22
C HIS A 344 26.22 -6.11 14.93
N ASN A 345 26.81 -6.69 15.98
CA ASN A 345 27.66 -7.88 15.88
C ASN A 345 26.91 -9.20 16.06
N LYS A 346 25.76 -9.35 15.42
CA LYS A 346 24.94 -10.57 15.47
C LYS A 346 24.47 -10.92 14.07
N VAL A 347 24.11 -12.19 13.90
CA VAL A 347 23.50 -12.67 12.65
C VAL A 347 22.21 -11.90 12.41
N ILE A 348 22.08 -11.32 11.22
CA ILE A 348 20.88 -10.59 10.83
C ILE A 348 19.85 -11.60 10.33
N ASP A 349 18.91 -11.93 11.21
CA ASP A 349 17.69 -12.65 10.86
C ASP A 349 16.51 -11.67 10.65
N GLY A 350 15.34 -12.22 10.28
CA GLY A 350 14.14 -11.42 10.02
C GLY A 350 13.63 -10.63 11.22
N THR A 351 13.99 -11.03 12.44
CA THR A 351 13.60 -10.31 13.67
C THR A 351 14.62 -9.21 13.99
N ALA A 352 15.91 -9.50 13.82
CA ALA A 352 17.00 -8.56 13.99
C ALA A 352 16.85 -7.37 13.03
N ILE A 353 16.59 -7.62 11.75
CA ILE A 353 16.45 -6.55 10.74
C ILE A 353 15.27 -5.62 11.06
N LYS A 354 14.14 -6.16 11.53
CA LYS A 354 12.99 -5.34 11.97
C LYS A 354 13.36 -4.43 13.13
N ARG A 355 14.04 -4.97 14.15
CA ARG A 355 14.49 -4.18 15.31
C ARG A 355 15.47 -3.08 14.92
N ILE A 356 16.37 -3.37 13.97
CA ILE A 356 17.31 -2.38 13.43
C ILE A 356 16.55 -1.26 12.70
N ILE A 357 15.60 -1.61 11.83
CA ILE A 357 14.79 -0.62 11.11
C ILE A 357 14.00 0.25 12.07
N SER A 358 13.35 -0.33 13.09
CA SER A 358 12.65 0.45 14.12
C SER A 358 13.58 1.47 14.78
N ARG A 359 14.78 1.04 15.20
CA ARG A 359 15.78 1.94 15.80
C ARG A 359 16.24 3.04 14.84
N PHE A 360 16.40 2.73 13.55
CA PHE A 360 16.74 3.75 12.55
C PHE A 360 15.63 4.77 12.35
N ILE A 361 14.37 4.33 12.34
CA ILE A 361 13.22 5.24 12.23
C ILE A 361 13.16 6.14 13.46
N ASP A 362 13.36 5.60 14.67
CA ASP A 362 13.33 6.37 15.91
C ASP A 362 14.46 7.40 15.99
N HIS A 363 15.64 7.06 15.48
CA HIS A 363 16.83 7.93 15.60
C HIS A 363 17.00 8.92 14.44
N PHE A 364 16.76 8.48 13.20
CA PHE A 364 17.02 9.26 11.99
C PHE A 364 15.76 9.70 11.25
N GLY A 365 14.59 9.19 11.63
CA GLY A 365 13.33 9.41 10.93
C GLY A 365 13.16 8.54 9.68
N MET A 366 11.96 8.62 9.10
CA MET A 366 11.56 7.75 7.98
C MET A 366 12.30 8.06 6.68
N ALA A 367 12.53 9.34 6.38
CA ALA A 367 13.15 9.75 5.12
C ALA A 367 14.56 9.18 4.98
N TYR A 368 15.38 9.38 6.00
CA TYR A 368 16.75 8.88 6.01
C TYR A 368 16.79 7.35 6.07
N THR A 369 15.93 6.74 6.88
CA THR A 369 15.82 5.27 6.95
C THR A 369 15.46 4.66 5.59
N SER A 370 14.62 5.33 4.80
CA SER A 370 14.28 4.84 3.45
C SER A 370 15.50 4.74 2.52
N HIS A 371 16.45 5.68 2.65
CA HIS A 371 17.70 5.64 1.89
C HIS A 371 18.58 4.46 2.33
N ILE A 372 18.70 4.25 3.64
CA ILE A 372 19.40 3.07 4.19
C ILE A 372 18.72 1.77 3.73
N LEU A 373 17.40 1.73 3.62
CA LEU A 373 16.69 0.55 3.14
C LEU A 373 16.98 0.23 1.67
N ASP A 374 17.10 1.23 0.81
CA ASP A 374 17.49 1.05 -0.60
C ASP A 374 18.90 0.45 -0.73
N GLN A 375 19.79 0.89 0.15
CA GLN A 375 21.15 0.42 0.29
C GLN A 375 21.21 -1.05 0.77
N VAL A 376 20.49 -1.37 1.85
CA VAL A 376 20.37 -2.72 2.42
C VAL A 376 19.76 -3.69 1.41
N LYS A 377 18.74 -3.26 0.66
CA LYS A 377 18.15 -4.03 -0.44
C LYS A 377 19.20 -4.40 -1.48
N THR A 378 19.96 -3.42 -1.97
CA THR A 378 21.00 -3.62 -3.00
C THR A 378 22.05 -4.61 -2.53
N LEU A 379 22.56 -4.43 -1.30
CA LEU A 379 23.53 -5.34 -0.69
C LEU A 379 22.95 -6.76 -0.53
N GLY A 380 21.72 -6.86 -0.04
CA GLY A 380 21.04 -8.14 0.15
C GLY A 380 20.94 -8.93 -1.16
N PHE A 381 20.51 -8.30 -2.25
CA PHE A 381 20.46 -8.95 -3.56
C PHE A 381 21.85 -9.36 -4.07
N GLN A 382 22.85 -8.47 -3.98
CA GLN A 382 24.21 -8.78 -4.42
C GLN A 382 24.79 -9.98 -3.68
N GLN A 383 24.62 -10.05 -2.37
CA GLN A 383 25.10 -11.17 -1.56
C GLN A 383 24.30 -12.45 -1.79
N ALA A 384 22.99 -12.35 -2.00
CA ALA A 384 22.18 -13.51 -2.37
C ALA A 384 22.67 -14.14 -3.68
N THR A 385 23.03 -13.32 -4.67
CA THR A 385 23.61 -13.82 -5.92
C THR A 385 25.01 -14.36 -5.73
N ALA A 386 25.89 -13.65 -5.00
CA ALA A 386 27.28 -14.06 -4.79
C ALA A 386 27.42 -15.36 -3.98
N THR A 387 26.44 -15.67 -3.13
CA THR A 387 26.43 -16.90 -2.33
C THR A 387 25.97 -18.13 -3.11
N SER A 388 25.38 -17.94 -4.30
CA SER A 388 24.96 -19.01 -5.22
C SER A 388 24.17 -20.12 -4.53
N ILE A 389 23.25 -19.75 -3.62
CA ILE A 389 22.44 -20.73 -2.89
C ILE A 389 21.54 -21.46 -3.89
N SER A 390 21.69 -22.77 -3.95
CA SER A 390 20.86 -23.67 -4.76
C SER A 390 20.28 -24.77 -3.89
N LEU A 391 19.17 -25.36 -4.31
CA LEU A 391 18.57 -26.54 -3.67
C LEU A 391 18.75 -27.74 -4.60
N GLY A 392 19.57 -28.71 -4.17
CA GLY A 392 19.71 -30.00 -4.83
C GLY A 392 18.90 -31.10 -4.13
N ILE A 393 18.72 -32.24 -4.79
CA ILE A 393 18.07 -33.42 -4.18
C ILE A 393 18.86 -33.89 -2.94
N ASP A 394 20.20 -33.80 -2.98
CA ASP A 394 21.07 -34.22 -1.88
C ASP A 394 20.90 -33.36 -0.60
N ASP A 395 20.45 -32.12 -0.73
CA ASP A 395 20.17 -31.24 0.41
C ASP A 395 18.92 -31.66 1.17
N LEU A 396 17.99 -32.37 0.52
CA LEU A 396 16.75 -32.87 1.13
C LEU A 396 16.96 -34.17 1.91
N LEU A 397 18.04 -34.90 1.63
CA LEU A 397 18.32 -36.22 2.21
C LEU A 397 19.14 -36.16 3.51
N ARG A 398 19.64 -34.97 3.87
CA ARG A 398 20.35 -34.71 5.13
C ARG A 398 19.48 -33.85 6.05
N ALA A 399 18.37 -34.41 6.54
CA ALA A 399 17.56 -33.83 7.61
C ALA A 399 17.82 -34.57 8.94
#